data_AF-A0A351KAQ5-F1
#
_entry.id   AF-A0A351KAQ5-F1
#
_cell.length_a   1.000
_cell.length_b   1.000
_cell.length_c   1.000
_cell.angle_alpha   90.00
_cell.angle_beta   90.00
_cell.angle_gamma   90.00
#
_symmetry.space_group_name_H-M   'P 1'
#
loop_
_entity.id
_entity.type
_entity.pdbx_description
1 polymer ?
#
loop_
_entity_poly.entity_id
_entity_poly.type
_entity_poly.pdbx_seq_one_letter_code
_entity_poly.pdbx_strand_id
1 'polypeptide(L)'
;MGDDAVRAMGGAWRAMVAEHPGLYAATDRYPCSSDAELEDAVERVVQMLGQALAGYGLADDERIHAARTLRSAFHGFAHLEAGDGHPFALDLDDSFDRMVVLLCAGIRQMATVSA
;
A
#
# COMPACT_ATOMS: atom_id res chain seq x y z
N MET A 1 -14.30 9.40 -3.03
CA MET A 1 -13.23 10.13 -3.76
C MET A 1 -11.83 9.88 -3.21
N GLY A 2 -11.58 9.88 -1.88
CA GLY A 2 -10.29 9.42 -1.32
C GLY A 2 -10.23 7.89 -1.14
N ASP A 3 -11.21 7.31 -0.46
CA ASP A 3 -11.30 5.87 -0.19
C ASP A 3 -11.33 5.02 -1.47
N ASP A 4 -12.08 5.48 -2.49
CA ASP A 4 -12.18 4.75 -3.76
C ASP A 4 -10.83 4.68 -4.48
N ALA A 5 -10.03 5.75 -4.41
CA ALA A 5 -8.69 5.77 -4.98
C ALA A 5 -7.74 4.83 -4.22
N VAL A 6 -7.82 4.80 -2.89
CA VAL A 6 -7.05 3.86 -2.06
C VAL A 6 -7.46 2.41 -2.33
N ARG A 7 -8.76 2.13 -2.47
CA ARG A 7 -9.27 0.79 -2.82
C ARG A 7 -8.79 0.36 -4.21
N ALA A 8 -8.90 1.23 -5.21
CA ALA A 8 -8.43 0.95 -6.56
C ALA A 8 -6.92 0.67 -6.59
N MET A 9 -6.14 1.46 -5.85
CA MET A 9 -4.70 1.28 -5.72
C MET A 9 -4.34 -0.06 -5.07
N GLY A 10 -5.03 -0.41 -3.98
CA GLY A 10 -4.85 -1.69 -3.31
C GLY A 10 -5.19 -2.88 -4.22
N GLY A 11 -6.30 -2.79 -4.98
CA GLY A 11 -6.68 -3.82 -5.94
C GLY A 11 -5.65 -3.98 -7.06
N ALA A 12 -5.15 -2.87 -7.62
CA ALA A 12 -4.09 -2.89 -8.64
C ALA A 12 -2.78 -3.48 -8.10
N TRP A 13 -2.44 -3.18 -6.84
CA TRP A 13 -1.28 -3.77 -6.18
C TRP A 13 -1.41 -5.29 -6.06
N ARG A 14 -2.54 -5.80 -5.54
CA ARG A 14 -2.80 -7.25 -5.44
C ARG A 14 -2.77 -7.93 -6.81
N ALA A 15 -3.38 -7.32 -7.82
CA ALA A 15 -3.36 -7.83 -9.18
C ALA A 15 -1.92 -7.94 -9.73
N MET A 16 -1.08 -6.92 -9.54
CA MET A 16 0.32 -6.95 -9.99
C MET A 16 1.10 -8.11 -9.37
N VAL A 17 0.93 -8.36 -8.06
CA VAL A 17 1.58 -9.49 -7.37
C VAL A 17 1.09 -10.82 -7.91
N ALA A 18 -0.22 -10.97 -8.10
CA ALA A 18 -0.84 -12.20 -8.60
C ALA A 18 -0.47 -12.51 -10.06
N GLU A 19 -0.43 -11.49 -10.92
CA GLU A 19 -0.11 -11.60 -12.35
C GLU A 19 1.40 -11.80 -12.59
N HIS A 20 2.25 -11.30 -11.70
CA HIS A 20 3.71 -11.29 -11.88
C HIS A 20 4.50 -11.74 -10.63
N PRO A 21 4.23 -12.94 -10.07
CA PRO A 21 4.78 -13.36 -8.78
C PRO A 21 6.32 -13.42 -8.76
N GLY A 22 6.94 -13.91 -9.84
CA GLY A 22 8.40 -13.99 -9.95
C GLY A 22 9.08 -12.62 -10.05
N LEU A 23 8.45 -11.66 -10.75
CA LEU A 23 8.94 -10.29 -10.83
C LEU A 23 8.80 -9.59 -9.47
N TYR A 24 7.65 -9.76 -8.82
CA TYR A 24 7.41 -9.17 -7.50
C TYR A 24 8.40 -9.70 -6.46
N ALA A 25 8.62 -11.02 -6.42
CA ALA A 25 9.61 -11.64 -5.52
C ALA A 25 11.04 -11.12 -5.75
N ALA A 26 11.40 -10.75 -6.98
CA ALA A 26 12.70 -10.15 -7.25
C ALA A 26 12.87 -8.76 -6.62
N THR A 27 11.77 -8.00 -6.48
CA THR A 27 11.80 -6.66 -5.84
C THR A 27 12.03 -6.71 -4.33
N ASP A 28 11.75 -7.85 -3.68
CA ASP A 28 11.89 -8.05 -2.23
C ASP A 28 13.26 -8.61 -1.82
N ARG A 29 14.07 -9.03 -2.81
CA ARG A 29 15.32 -9.76 -2.56
C ARG A 29 16.48 -8.89 -2.08
N TYR A 30 16.45 -7.60 -2.40
CA TYR A 30 17.58 -6.69 -2.14
C TYR A 30 17.10 -5.43 -1.41
N PRO A 31 17.85 -4.97 -0.39
CA PRO A 31 17.57 -3.68 0.21
C PRO A 31 17.75 -2.59 -0.83
N CYS A 32 16.76 -1.69 -0.94
CA CYS A 32 16.86 -0.54 -1.85
C CYS A 32 17.95 0.47 -1.44
N SER A 33 18.32 0.51 -0.16
CA SER A 33 19.27 1.50 0.34
C SER A 33 20.65 1.37 -0.31
N SER A 34 21.27 2.51 -0.65
CA SER A 34 22.58 2.59 -1.29
C SER A 34 22.61 2.17 -2.77
N ASP A 35 21.44 2.03 -3.39
CA ASP A 35 21.27 1.89 -4.84
C ASP A 35 20.32 3.01 -5.32
N ALA A 36 20.87 4.00 -6.02
CA ALA A 36 20.13 5.20 -6.42
C ALA A 36 18.96 4.88 -7.36
N GLU A 37 19.09 3.87 -8.23
CA GLU A 37 18.02 3.51 -9.16
C GLU A 37 16.85 2.86 -8.41
N LEU A 38 17.16 2.01 -7.42
CA LEU A 38 16.14 1.41 -6.56
C LEU A 38 15.49 2.43 -5.63
N GLU A 39 16.25 3.37 -5.07
CA GLU A 39 15.73 4.47 -4.26
C GLU A 39 14.74 5.33 -5.07
N ASP A 40 15.10 5.74 -6.29
CA ASP A 40 14.23 6.50 -7.19
C ASP A 40 12.96 5.72 -7.59
N ALA A 41 13.09 4.41 -7.80
CA ALA A 41 11.95 3.55 -8.09
C ALA A 41 10.98 3.46 -6.91
N VAL A 42 11.49 3.27 -5.68
CA VAL A 42 10.67 3.26 -4.46
C VAL A 42 10.03 4.62 -4.23
N GLU A 43 10.74 5.72 -4.46
CA GLU A 43 10.19 7.07 -4.34
C GLU A 43 9.01 7.27 -5.29
N ARG A 44 9.13 6.89 -6.56
CA ARG A 44 8.01 6.97 -7.53
C ARG A 44 6.77 6.20 -7.07
N VAL A 45 6.95 5.03 -6.44
CA VAL A 45 5.83 4.26 -5.86
C VAL A 45 5.18 5.03 -4.70
N VAL A 46 5.98 5.60 -3.79
CA VAL A 46 5.47 6.39 -2.66
C VAL A 46 4.74 7.64 -3.17
N GLN A 47 5.26 8.32 -4.18
CA GLN A 47 4.62 9.49 -4.78
C GLN A 47 3.26 9.13 -5.40
N MET A 48 3.20 8.03 -6.16
CA MET A 48 1.96 7.52 -6.75
C MET A 48 0.90 7.21 -5.68
N LEU A 49 1.29 6.57 -4.58
CA LEU A 49 0.41 6.35 -3.42
C LEU A 49 -0.03 7.67 -2.78
N GLY A 50 0.87 8.65 -2.66
CA GLY A 50 0.58 9.99 -2.16
C GLY A 50 -0.45 10.75 -3.01
N GLN A 51 -0.48 10.53 -4.33
CA GLN A 51 -1.49 11.11 -5.22
C GLN A 51 -2.88 10.53 -4.96
N ALA A 52 -3.00 9.23 -4.67
CA ALA A 52 -4.28 8.62 -4.28
C ALA A 52 -4.85 9.23 -2.97
N LEU A 53 -3.99 9.86 -2.18
CA LEU A 53 -4.35 10.54 -0.93
C LEU A 53 -4.70 12.02 -1.11
N ALA A 54 -4.71 12.56 -2.33
CA ALA A 54 -5.01 13.97 -2.61
C ALA A 54 -6.32 14.45 -1.95
N GLY A 55 -7.35 13.60 -1.95
CA GLY A 55 -8.67 13.90 -1.41
C GLY A 55 -8.79 13.91 0.12
N TYR A 56 -7.75 13.54 0.88
CA TYR A 56 -7.80 13.47 2.34
C TYR A 56 -7.42 14.77 3.06
N GLY A 57 -6.88 15.77 2.35
CA GLY A 57 -6.50 17.05 2.96
C GLY A 57 -5.32 16.99 3.92
N LEU A 58 -4.43 16.00 3.76
CA LEU A 58 -3.23 15.84 4.58
C LEU A 58 -2.17 16.91 4.28
N ALA A 59 -1.43 17.31 5.32
CA ALA A 59 -0.14 17.99 5.19
C ALA A 59 0.87 17.11 4.43
N ASP A 60 1.92 17.71 3.86
CA ASP A 60 2.83 17.03 2.95
C ASP A 60 3.62 15.89 3.62
N ASP A 61 4.07 16.09 4.85
CA ASP A 61 4.76 15.07 5.66
C ASP A 61 3.81 13.92 6.05
N GLU A 62 2.62 14.25 6.52
CA GLU A 62 1.56 13.28 6.85
C GLU A 62 1.14 12.46 5.63
N ARG A 63 1.09 13.07 4.44
CA ARG A 63 0.83 12.38 3.18
C ARG A 63 1.91 11.34 2.87
N ILE A 64 3.19 11.67 3.10
CA ILE A 64 4.30 10.72 2.91
C ILE A 64 4.20 9.57 3.92
N HIS A 65 3.90 9.86 5.19
CA HIS A 65 3.69 8.83 6.21
C HIS A 65 2.51 7.91 5.88
N ALA A 66 1.39 8.46 5.42
CA ALA A 66 0.24 7.68 4.98
C ALA A 66 0.57 6.84 3.72
N ALA A 67 1.29 7.39 2.74
CA ALA A 67 1.70 6.65 1.54
C ALA A 67 2.63 5.47 1.88
N ARG A 68 3.60 5.67 2.77
CA ARG A 68 4.47 4.59 3.28
C ARG A 68 3.65 3.52 4.02
N THR A 69 2.67 3.92 4.82
CA THR A 69 1.75 3.01 5.50
C THR A 69 0.96 2.15 4.51
N LEU A 70 0.39 2.75 3.45
CA LEU A 70 -0.30 2.01 2.40
C LEU A 70 0.63 1.01 1.70
N ARG A 71 1.84 1.44 1.30
CA ARG A 71 2.83 0.57 0.68
C ARG A 71 3.12 -0.66 1.53
N SER A 72 3.39 -0.46 2.83
CA SER A 72 3.69 -1.54 3.76
C SER A 72 2.52 -2.51 3.92
N ALA A 73 1.30 -2.00 4.07
CA ALA A 73 0.11 -2.82 4.25
C ALA A 73 -0.22 -3.65 2.99
N PHE A 74 -0.19 -3.03 1.80
CA PHE A 74 -0.45 -3.73 0.54
C PHE A 74 0.61 -4.77 0.23
N HIS A 75 1.89 -4.44 0.43
CA HIS A 75 2.98 -5.39 0.28
C HIS A 75 2.83 -6.58 1.23
N GLY A 76 2.62 -6.32 2.53
CA GLY A 76 2.49 -7.38 3.54
C GLY A 76 1.30 -8.30 3.27
N PHE A 77 0.14 -7.74 2.94
CA PHE A 77 -1.04 -8.54 2.61
C PHE A 77 -0.80 -9.44 1.40
N ALA A 78 -0.31 -8.86 0.30
CA ALA A 78 -0.08 -9.61 -0.95
C ALA A 78 1.04 -10.65 -0.81
N HIS A 79 2.09 -10.36 -0.03
CA HIS A 79 3.16 -11.30 0.27
C HIS A 79 2.63 -12.51 1.06
N LEU A 80 1.80 -12.27 2.09
CA LEU A 80 1.18 -13.35 2.87
C LEU A 80 0.17 -14.15 2.05
N GLU A 81 -0.61 -13.49 1.20
CA GLU A 81 -1.53 -14.14 0.27
C GLU A 81 -0.82 -15.05 -0.73
N ALA A 82 0.32 -14.63 -1.28
CA ALA A 82 1.10 -15.42 -2.23
C ALA A 82 1.85 -16.61 -1.60
N GLY A 83 2.10 -16.58 -0.28
CA GLY A 83 2.93 -17.54 0.44
C GLY A 83 2.19 -18.48 1.41
N ASP A 84 0.89 -18.74 1.21
CA ASP A 84 0.03 -19.52 2.13
C ASP A 84 -0.01 -18.97 3.58
N GLY A 85 0.25 -17.67 3.76
CA GLY A 85 0.34 -16.99 5.06
C GLY A 85 -0.99 -16.80 5.80
N HIS A 86 -2.11 -17.28 5.23
CA HIS A 86 -3.45 -17.20 5.80
C HIS A 86 -4.03 -18.62 6.00
N PRO A 87 -3.64 -19.34 7.08
CA PRO A 87 -3.96 -20.76 7.25
C PRO A 87 -5.43 -21.03 7.64
N PHE A 88 -6.23 -19.99 7.92
CA PHE A 88 -7.63 -20.12 8.32
C PHE A 88 -8.57 -19.86 7.13
N ALA A 89 -9.69 -20.58 7.09
CA ALA A 89 -10.68 -20.51 6.00
C ALA A 89 -11.58 -19.26 6.08
N LEU A 90 -10.98 -18.06 6.07
CA LEU A 90 -11.68 -16.81 5.81
C LEU A 90 -11.41 -16.37 4.39
N ASP A 91 -12.40 -15.70 3.79
CA ASP A 91 -12.24 -15.11 2.47
C ASP A 91 -11.23 -13.94 2.52
N LEU A 92 -10.22 -14.00 1.64
CA LEU A 92 -9.14 -13.04 1.58
C LEU A 92 -9.58 -11.71 0.97
N ASP A 93 -10.55 -11.71 0.06
CA ASP A 93 -11.10 -10.47 -0.49
C ASP A 93 -11.82 -9.68 0.61
N ASP A 94 -12.58 -10.40 1.43
CA ASP A 94 -13.28 -9.89 2.60
C ASP A 94 -12.32 -9.33 3.67
N SER A 95 -11.15 -9.96 3.82
CA SER A 95 -10.09 -9.51 4.72
C SER A 95 -9.36 -8.28 4.17
N PHE A 96 -9.11 -8.26 2.86
CA PHE A 96 -8.48 -7.14 2.16
C PHE A 96 -9.36 -5.89 2.21
N ASP A 97 -10.65 -6.02 1.90
CA ASP A 97 -11.58 -4.90 1.95
C ASP A 97 -11.67 -4.28 3.35
N ARG A 98 -11.68 -5.13 4.40
CA ARG A 98 -11.64 -4.65 5.79
C ARG A 98 -10.32 -3.93 6.10
N MET A 99 -9.19 -4.44 5.64
CA MET A 99 -7.89 -3.76 5.79
C MET A 99 -7.92 -2.37 5.12
N VAL A 100 -8.44 -2.26 3.90
CA VAL A 100 -8.57 -0.97 3.20
C VAL A 100 -9.45 -0.01 3.98
N VAL A 101 -10.59 -0.47 4.52
CA VAL A 101 -11.48 0.36 5.36
C VAL A 101 -10.76 0.87 6.60
N LEU A 102 -9.99 0.01 7.30
CA LEU A 102 -9.20 0.40 8.48
C LEU A 102 -8.15 1.46 8.12
N LEU A 103 -7.42 1.27 7.01
CA LEU A 103 -6.44 2.23 6.53
C LEU A 103 -7.08 3.58 6.21
N CYS A 104 -8.18 3.60 5.45
CA CYS A 104 -8.87 4.84 5.10
C CYS A 104 -9.40 5.59 6.34
N ALA A 105 -9.90 4.85 7.34
CA ALA A 105 -10.35 5.44 8.60
C ALA A 105 -9.19 6.08 9.38
N GLY A 106 -8.06 5.38 9.53
CA GLY A 106 -6.87 5.92 10.19
C GLY A 106 -6.30 7.15 9.47
N ILE A 107 -6.26 7.12 8.13
CA ILE A 107 -5.77 8.25 7.32
C ILE A 107 -6.67 9.48 7.49
N ARG A 108 -8.00 9.32 7.55
CA ARG A 108 -8.90 10.45 7.89
C ARG A 108 -8.60 11.03 9.26
N GLN A 109 -8.26 10.19 10.23
CA GLN A 109 -7.93 10.65 11.58
C GLN A 109 -6.63 11.46 11.59
N MET A 110 -5.63 11.08 10.80
CA MET A 110 -4.39 11.86 10.65
C MET A 110 -4.69 13.31 10.22
N ALA A 111 -5.58 13.50 9.25
CA ALA A 111 -6.00 14.83 8.79
C ALA A 111 -6.64 15.70 9.88
N THR A 112 -7.27 15.09 10.90
CA THR A 112 -7.93 15.82 12.00
C THR A 112 -7.00 16.18 13.15
N VAL A 113 -5.86 15.51 13.27
CA VAL A 113 -4.86 15.76 14.34
C VAL A 113 -3.86 16.84 13.91
N SER A 114 -3.68 17.04 12.60
CA SER A 114 -2.77 18.04 12.02
C SER A 114 -3.38 19.44 11.86
N ALA A 115 -4.59 19.67 12.35
CA ALA A 115 -5.31 20.96 12.30
C ALA A 115 -5.35 21.62 13.68
#